data_AF-A0A7K0CT57-F1
#
_entry.id   AF-A0A7K0CT57-F1
#
_cell.length_a   1.000
_cell.length_b   1.000
_cell.length_c   1.000
_cell.angle_alpha   90.00
_cell.angle_beta   90.00
_cell.angle_gamma   90.00
#
_symmetry.space_group_name_H-M   'P 1'
#
loop_
_entity.id
_entity.type
_entity.pdbx_description
1 polymer ?
#
loop_
_entity_poly.entity_id
_entity_poly.type
_entity_poly.pdbx_seq_one_letter_code
_entity_poly.pdbx_strand_id
1 'polypeptide(L)' 'MVESFAELALERVRLARRDLETAAAEDDAYAIACAADELDDAIRIARSLGLQVTPGDGAAGPGRG' A
#
# COMPACT_ATOMS: atom_id res chain seq x y z
N MET A 1 -14.51 21.42 3.91
CA MET A 1 -13.51 21.03 4.93
C MET A 1 -12.37 20.40 4.18
N VAL A 2 -11.14 20.85 4.40
CA VAL A 2 -9.95 20.23 3.82
C VAL A 2 -9.61 19.06 4.72
N GLU A 3 -9.55 17.84 4.19
CA GLU A 3 -9.09 16.67 4.95
C GLU A 3 -7.67 16.90 5.45
N SER A 4 -7.38 16.37 6.63
CA SER A 4 -6.04 16.46 7.20
C SER A 4 -5.04 15.67 6.37
N PHE A 5 -3.78 16.09 6.38
CA PHE A 5 -2.72 15.37 5.67
C PHE A 5 -2.60 13.90 6.11
N ALA A 6 -2.95 13.61 7.38
CA ALA A 6 -2.99 12.24 7.89
C ALA A 6 -4.12 11.40 7.29
N GLU A 7 -5.33 11.96 7.15
CA GLU A 7 -6.47 11.29 6.51
C GLU A 7 -6.18 11.02 5.03
N LEU A 8 -5.60 11.99 4.32
CA LEU A 8 -5.19 11.82 2.92
C LEU A 8 -4.13 10.73 2.77
N ALA A 9 -3.19 10.63 3.72
CA ALA A 9 -2.17 9.59 3.70
C ALA A 9 -2.78 8.18 3.89
N LEU A 10 -3.77 8.04 4.78
CA LEU A 10 -4.48 6.77 4.98
C LEU A 10 -5.33 6.40 3.76
N GLU A 11 -6.01 7.36 3.15
CA GLU A 11 -6.81 7.10 1.95
C GLU A 11 -5.91 6.69 0.79
N ARG A 12 -4.73 7.29 0.65
CA ARG A 12 -3.75 6.87 -0.37
C ARG A 12 -3.30 5.41 -0.18
N VAL A 13 -3.04 4.98 1.06
CA VAL A 13 -2.75 3.57 1.36
C VAL A 13 -3.92 2.68 0.93
N ARG A 14 -5.16 3.09 1.24
CA ARG A 14 -6.35 2.31 0.92
C ARG A 14 -6.55 2.16 -0.59
N LEU A 15 -6.32 3.23 -1.35
CA LEU A 15 -6.40 3.22 -2.82
C LEU A 15 -5.31 2.33 -3.43
N ALA A 16 -4.05 2.47 -2.99
CA ALA A 16 -2.96 1.64 -3.49
C ALA A 16 -3.18 0.14 -3.25
N ARG A 17 -3.79 -0.23 -2.11
CA ARG A 17 -4.20 -1.63 -1.85
C ARG A 17 -5.22 -2.14 -2.87
N ARG A 18 -6.26 -1.35 -3.13
CA ARG A 18 -7.31 -1.71 -4.09
C ARG A 18 -6.75 -1.84 -5.51
N ASP A 19 -5.84 -0.96 -5.87
CA ASP A 19 -5.24 -0.97 -7.20
C ASP A 19 -4.32 -2.19 -7.36
N LEU A 20 -3.59 -2.61 -6.30
CA LEU A 20 -2.83 -3.85 -6.28
C LEU A 20 -3.73 -5.09 -6.40
N GLU A 21 -4.86 -5.13 -5.68
CA GLU A 21 -5.85 -6.21 -5.79
C GLU A 21 -6.45 -6.29 -7.21
N THR A 22 -6.70 -5.14 -7.84
CA THR A 22 -7.23 -5.06 -9.21
C THR A 22 -6.20 -5.57 -10.21
N ALA A 23 -4.95 -5.11 -10.11
CA ALA A 23 -3.86 -5.55 -10.98
C ALA A 23 -3.60 -7.07 -10.84
N ALA A 24 -3.69 -7.60 -9.62
CA ALA A 24 -3.58 -9.03 -9.36
C ALA A 24 -4.74 -9.83 -9.98
N ALA A 25 -5.97 -9.31 -9.96
CA ALA A 25 -7.12 -9.95 -10.59
C ALA A 25 -7.03 -9.96 -12.12
N GLU A 26 -6.34 -8.99 -12.71
CA GLU A 26 -6.12 -8.87 -14.17
C GLU A 26 -4.87 -9.62 -14.66
N ASP A 27 -4.07 -10.18 -13.75
CA ASP A 27 -2.77 -10.82 -14.02
C ASP A 27 -1.79 -9.89 -14.77
N ASP A 28 -1.90 -8.58 -14.53
CA ASP A 28 -1.02 -7.57 -15.11
C ASP A 28 0.22 -7.39 -14.22
N ALA A 29 1.26 -8.15 -14.55
CA ALA A 29 2.52 -8.12 -13.81
C ALA A 29 3.18 -6.73 -13.71
N TYR A 30 2.99 -5.87 -14.72
CA TYR A 30 3.53 -4.51 -14.68
C TYR A 30 2.71 -3.63 -13.73
N ALA A 31 1.38 -3.69 -13.84
CA ALA A 31 0.48 -2.95 -12.95
C ALA A 31 0.64 -3.39 -11.49
N ILE A 32 0.86 -4.69 -11.24
CA ILE A 32 1.16 -5.23 -9.91
C ILE A 32 2.43 -4.57 -9.34
N ALA A 33 3.51 -4.53 -10.12
CA ALA A 33 4.78 -3.93 -9.67
C ALA A 33 4.60 -2.44 -9.35
N CYS A 34 3.93 -1.67 -10.21
CA CYS A 34 3.65 -0.26 -9.96
C CYS A 34 2.78 -0.03 -8.72
N ALA A 35 1.71 -0.82 -8.54
CA ALA A 35 0.81 -0.68 -7.40
C ALA A 35 1.48 -1.09 -6.07
N ALA A 36 2.38 -2.08 -6.11
CA ALA A 36 3.16 -2.48 -4.94
C ALA A 36 4.13 -1.38 -4.49
N ASP A 37 4.89 -0.79 -5.42
CA ASP A 37 5.81 0.32 -5.11
C ASP A 37 5.04 1.53 -4.53
N GLU A 38 3.89 1.86 -5.12
CA GLU A 38 3.04 2.94 -4.65
C GLU A 38 2.45 2.67 -3.25
N LEU A 39 2.07 1.42 -2.96
CA LEU A 39 1.62 1.01 -1.63
C LEU A 39 2.73 1.16 -0.58
N ASP A 40 3.94 0.74 -0.90
CA ASP A 40 5.10 0.88 -0.01
C ASP A 40 5.42 2.35 0.29
N ASP A 41 5.36 3.21 -0.73
CA ASP A 41 5.54 4.65 -0.57
C ASP A 41 4.44 5.30 0.28
N ALA A 42 3.17 4.92 0.05
CA ALA A 42 2.06 5.41 0.85
C ALA A 42 2.20 4.99 2.32
N ILE A 43 2.60 3.74 2.59
CA ILE A 43 2.86 3.24 3.95
C ILE A 43 4.03 3.99 4.59
N ARG A 44 5.11 4.21 3.85
CA ARG A 44 6.29 4.97 4.33
C ARG A 44 5.91 6.38 4.73
N ILE A 45 5.11 7.07 3.91
CA ILE A 45 4.59 8.41 4.22
C ILE A 45 3.71 8.38 5.48
N ALA A 46 2.74 7.47 5.55
CA ALA A 46 1.87 7.36 6.71
C ALA A 46 2.65 7.08 8.01
N ARG A 47 3.66 6.22 7.96
CA ARG A 47 4.56 5.95 9.11
C ARG A 47 5.38 7.17 9.51
N SER A 48 5.85 7.96 8.54
CA SER A 48 6.58 9.22 8.83
C SER A 48 5.74 10.25 9.58
N LEU A 49 4.41 10.14 9.47
CA LEU A 49 3.42 10.94 10.20
C LEU A 49 3.04 10.35 11.56
N GLY A 50 3.63 9.22 11.95
CA GLY A 50 3.31 8.49 13.18
C GLY A 50 2.04 7.64 13.08
N LEU A 51 1.48 7.44 11.88
CA LEU A 51 0.30 6.62 11.68
C LEU A 51 0.67 5.14 11.68
N GLN A 52 -0.11 4.34 12.39
CA GLN A 52 0.02 2.88 12.39
C GLN A 52 -0.73 2.32 11.20
N VAL A 53 0.01 1.82 10.22
CA VAL A 53 -0.53 1.14 9.04
C VAL A 53 -0.07 -0.31 9.08
N THR A 54 -1.03 -1.22 9.26
CA THR A 54 -0.76 -2.65 9.16
C THR A 54 -0.36 -2.97 7.72
N PRO A 55 0.79 -3.63 7.49
CA PRO A 55 1.05 -4.26 6.21
C PRO A 55 0.05 -5.42 6.09
N GLY A 56 -1.02 -5.23 5.32
CA GLY A 56 -1.92 -6.33 4.96
C GLY A 56 -1.12 -7.50 4.40
N ASP A 57 -1.50 -8.70 4.83
CA ASP A 57 -0.78 -9.97 4.80
C ASP A 57 -0.23 -10.38 3.42
N GLY A 58 0.91 -9.79 3.04
CA GLY A 58 1.58 -10.04 1.77
C GLY A 58 2.91 -10.78 1.86
N ALA A 59 3.33 -11.28 3.02
CA ALA A 59 4.57 -12.05 3.15
C ALA A 59 4.59 -13.03 4.33
N ALA A 60 4.11 -14.25 4.10
CA ALA A 60 4.65 -15.44 4.76
C ALA A 60 5.44 -16.27 3.74
N GLY A 61 6.49 -15.68 3.17
CA GLY A 61 7.57 -16.47 2.59
C GLY A 61 8.38 -17.06 3.75
N PRO A 62 8.63 -18.39 3.83
CA PRO A 62 9.38 -18.94 4.93
C PRO A 62 10.81 -18.41 4.87
N GLY A 63 11.20 -17.66 5.89
CA GLY A 63 12.60 -17.33 6.14
C GLY A 63 13.43 -18.60 6.16
N ARG A 64 14.27 -18.76 5.14
CA ARG A 64 15.44 -19.63 5.15
C ARG A 64 16.64 -18.75 4.87
N GLY A 65 17.60 -18.77 5.79
CA GLY A 65 18.88 -18.10 5.70
C GLY A 65 19.30 -17.54 7.04
#